data_AF-A0A932Z722-F1
#
_entry.id   AF-A0A932Z722-F1
#
_cell.length_a   1.000
_cell.length_b   1.000
_cell.length_c   1.000
_cell.angle_alpha   90.00
_cell.angle_beta   90.00
_cell.angle_gamma   90.00
#
_symmetry.space_group_name_H-M   'P 1'
#
loop_
_entity.id
_entity.type
_entity.pdbx_description
1 polymer ?
#
loop_
_entity_poly.entity_id
_entity_poly.type
_entity_poly.pdbx_seq_one_letter_code
_entity_poly.pdbx_strand_id
1 'polypeptide(L)'
;MDATGRPRRVLVMGAAGRDFHNFNLRFRDNPAYRVVAFTAAQIPHIARRTYPPSLAGTLYPTGVPIYPEEEMESLVRDHQVQEVHLAYSDLSHLEVMHKASRVLAAGATFVLLGPNETMLTARIPVVSVCAVRTGAGKSPTSRWAVRWLRDRGYEVAVVRHPMPYGDLERQRVQRFRSLEDLDAAHATVEEREEFEPYLRMGVPVFAGVDYAAILTEVEGSAQVLLWDGGNNDFPFIRPDLHIVLVDPLRAGHELAYHPGEANLRMADVCVVSKVNTASPQQVERVLANIRAVRPQAEVALAELVVSADRPELVRGRRVAIVEDGPTLTHGEMSSGAGTLAASLYGAAEVVDVRPFAVGSIAETYRAYPHLGGELPAMGYTTDQLRDLEATLNAVDADVVLDASPVNLSHLLRINKPIVNVEYELKERGDTLATALERFVQTRLPAPARRPAEPRPGGPSPGGPSGSAQGLRQGEAAQLRALVRGRVQGVSFRDFTQTSARALGLIGWVRNLPDGGTVEVLAQGPRVALEQLLAHLRQGPPGAFVAQVDVEWGAPEGQYRRFEIRG
;
A
#
# COMPACT_ATOMS: atom_id res chain seq x y z
N MET A 1 12.69 33.64 -18.12
CA MET A 1 12.64 35.09 -18.35
C MET A 1 11.45 35.39 -19.26
N ASP A 2 10.71 36.45 -18.99
CA ASP A 2 9.70 36.98 -19.91
C ASP A 2 10.35 37.70 -21.09
N ALA A 3 9.53 38.21 -22.02
CA ALA A 3 9.99 38.93 -23.21
C ALA A 3 10.84 40.18 -22.89
N THR A 4 10.84 40.64 -21.63
CA THR A 4 11.62 41.80 -21.15
C THR A 4 12.87 41.41 -20.36
N GLY A 5 13.18 40.11 -20.26
CA GLY A 5 14.34 39.60 -19.52
C GLY A 5 14.12 39.49 -18.01
N ARG A 6 12.89 39.64 -17.50
CA ARG A 6 12.57 39.50 -16.07
C ARG A 6 12.12 38.08 -15.72
N PRO A 7 12.30 37.60 -14.48
CA PRO A 7 11.77 36.29 -14.09
C PRO A 7 10.24 36.24 -14.25
N ARG A 8 9.72 35.14 -14.80
CA ARG A 8 8.28 34.97 -14.97
C ARG A 8 7.62 34.75 -13.62
N ARG A 9 6.59 35.53 -13.28
CA ARG A 9 5.88 35.46 -12.01
C ARG A 9 4.85 34.34 -12.05
N VAL A 10 4.97 33.41 -11.10
CA VAL A 10 4.22 32.16 -11.07
C VAL A 10 3.44 32.05 -9.77
N LEU A 11 2.20 31.58 -9.85
CA LEU A 11 1.45 31.06 -8.71
C LEU A 11 1.35 29.54 -8.88
N VAL A 12 1.59 28.76 -7.83
CA VAL A 12 1.39 27.31 -7.86
C VAL A 12 0.12 26.99 -7.07
N MET A 13 -0.86 26.39 -7.74
CA MET A 13 -2.16 26.08 -7.20
C MET A 13 -2.24 24.59 -6.82
N GLY A 14 -2.42 24.27 -5.54
CA GLY A 14 -2.44 22.88 -5.07
C GLY A 14 -3.03 22.70 -3.68
N ALA A 15 -2.82 21.50 -3.13
CA ALA A 15 -3.29 21.07 -1.82
C ALA A 15 -2.15 20.50 -0.95
N ALA A 16 -0.95 21.09 -1.04
CA ALA A 16 0.25 20.68 -0.29
C ALA A 16 0.70 19.22 -0.52
N GLY A 17 1.73 19.08 -1.35
CA GLY A 17 2.36 17.81 -1.74
C GLY A 17 2.93 17.93 -3.15
N ARG A 18 2.08 17.71 -4.15
CA ARG A 18 2.40 17.84 -5.59
C ARG A 18 2.93 19.23 -5.97
N ASP A 19 2.34 20.28 -5.39
CA ASP A 19 2.75 21.67 -5.57
C ASP A 19 4.19 21.91 -5.08
N PHE A 20 4.54 21.42 -3.89
CA PHE A 20 5.90 21.48 -3.36
C PHE A 20 6.88 20.67 -4.22
N HIS A 21 6.48 19.48 -4.68
CA HIS A 21 7.30 18.68 -5.59
C HIS A 21 7.54 19.39 -6.94
N ASN A 22 6.49 19.95 -7.54
CA ASN A 22 6.58 20.75 -8.76
C ASN A 22 7.48 21.98 -8.56
N PHE A 23 7.36 22.65 -7.41
CA PHE A 23 8.27 23.72 -6.99
C PHE A 23 9.72 23.26 -6.97
N ASN A 24 10.00 22.18 -6.24
CA ASN A 24 11.36 21.68 -6.05
C ASN A 24 12.04 21.25 -7.35
N LEU A 25 11.28 20.78 -8.35
CA LEU A 25 11.84 20.32 -9.62
C LEU A 25 11.92 21.41 -10.69
N ARG A 26 10.88 22.25 -10.81
CA ARG A 26 10.77 23.19 -11.93
C ARG A 26 11.27 24.59 -11.61
N PHE A 27 11.07 25.03 -10.36
CA PHE A 27 11.14 26.43 -9.97
C PHE A 27 12.24 26.76 -8.96
N ARG A 28 12.57 25.82 -8.06
CA ARG A 28 13.65 25.97 -7.08
C ARG A 28 14.97 26.27 -7.80
N ASP A 29 15.65 27.34 -7.34
CA ASP A 29 16.91 27.83 -7.90
C ASP A 29 16.90 28.11 -9.43
N ASN A 30 15.73 28.29 -10.03
CA ASN A 30 15.59 28.61 -11.44
C ASN A 30 15.34 30.12 -11.63
N PRO A 31 16.35 30.91 -12.05
CA PRO A 31 16.22 32.37 -12.18
C PRO A 31 15.26 32.80 -13.29
N ALA A 32 14.82 31.88 -14.15
CA ALA A 32 13.84 32.18 -15.18
C ALA A 32 12.43 32.44 -14.62
N TYR A 33 12.18 32.06 -13.37
CA TYR A 33 10.87 32.12 -12.70
C TYR A 33 10.97 32.77 -11.31
N ARG A 34 9.85 33.31 -10.85
CA ARG A 34 9.62 33.74 -9.48
C ARG A 34 8.26 33.25 -9.03
N VAL A 35 8.24 32.21 -8.20
CA VAL A 35 7.00 31.75 -7.56
C VAL A 35 6.63 32.75 -6.47
N VAL A 36 5.52 33.44 -6.63
CA VAL A 36 5.09 34.50 -5.69
C VAL A 36 4.40 33.91 -4.48
N ALA A 37 3.70 32.78 -4.66
CA ALA A 37 2.95 32.10 -3.62
C ALA A 37 2.58 30.67 -4.06
N PHE A 38 2.22 29.85 -3.07
CA PHE A 38 1.34 28.70 -3.25
C PHE A 38 -0.09 29.10 -2.88
N THR A 39 -1.08 28.42 -3.45
CA THR A 39 -2.42 28.36 -2.85
C THR A 39 -2.62 27.02 -2.15
N ALA A 40 -3.45 27.00 -1.13
CA ALA A 40 -3.87 25.78 -0.45
C ALA A 40 -5.40 25.67 -0.45
N ALA A 41 -5.88 24.49 -0.81
CA ALA A 41 -7.25 24.03 -0.55
C ALA A 41 -7.19 22.64 0.13
N GLN A 42 -8.35 22.15 0.56
CA GLN A 42 -8.58 20.80 1.10
C GLN A 42 -7.96 20.49 2.47
N ILE A 43 -6.70 20.88 2.72
CA ILE A 43 -6.03 20.55 3.98
C ILE A 43 -6.18 21.69 5.01
N PRO A 44 -6.81 21.42 6.19
CA PRO A 44 -6.93 22.41 7.25
C PRO A 44 -5.57 22.94 7.71
N HIS A 45 -5.54 24.20 8.14
CA HIS A 45 -4.39 24.83 8.80
C HIS A 45 -3.09 24.96 7.97
N ILE A 46 -3.10 24.62 6.67
CA ILE A 46 -1.94 24.87 5.78
C ILE A 46 -1.92 26.29 5.23
N ALA A 47 -3.10 26.85 4.93
CA ALA A 47 -3.18 28.24 4.46
C ALA A 47 -2.56 29.19 5.50
N ARG A 48 -1.93 30.27 5.01
CA ARG A 48 -1.17 31.27 5.78
C ARG A 48 0.15 30.78 6.38
N ARG A 49 0.55 29.53 6.14
CA ARG A 49 1.92 29.08 6.42
C ARG A 49 2.90 29.60 5.36
N THR A 50 4.17 29.31 5.56
CA THR A 50 5.24 29.59 4.60
C THR A 50 5.96 28.29 4.29
N TYR A 51 6.14 28.00 3.01
CA TYR A 51 7.06 26.95 2.57
C TYR A 51 8.48 27.38 2.94
N PRO A 52 9.20 26.62 3.78
CA PRO A 52 10.30 27.15 4.57
C PRO A 52 11.52 27.52 3.70
N PRO A 53 12.29 28.57 4.07
CA PRO A 53 13.49 28.99 3.34
C PRO A 53 14.50 27.86 3.13
N SER A 54 14.66 26.98 4.11
CA SER A 54 15.60 25.85 4.07
C SER A 54 15.29 24.84 2.95
N LEU A 55 14.03 24.77 2.51
CA LEU A 55 13.57 23.91 1.40
C LEU A 55 13.37 24.68 0.09
N ALA A 56 13.24 26.01 0.17
CA ALA A 56 12.86 26.85 -0.96
C ALA A 56 14.04 27.20 -1.90
N GLY A 57 15.28 26.95 -1.48
CA GLY A 57 16.48 27.27 -2.26
C GLY A 57 16.93 28.72 -2.11
N THR A 58 18.06 29.04 -2.75
CA THR A 58 18.78 30.33 -2.59
C THR A 58 18.00 31.54 -3.06
N LEU A 59 17.07 31.37 -4.01
CA LEU A 59 16.23 32.45 -4.53
C LEU A 59 15.11 32.89 -3.56
N TYR A 60 14.86 32.14 -2.49
CA TYR A 60 13.74 32.36 -1.57
C TYR A 60 14.21 32.39 -0.10
N PRO A 61 15.03 33.38 0.30
CA PRO A 61 15.63 33.43 1.65
C PRO A 61 14.62 33.62 2.78
N THR A 62 13.39 34.03 2.46
CA THR A 62 12.27 34.16 3.40
C THR A 62 11.20 33.08 3.20
N GLY A 63 11.48 32.07 2.37
CA GLY A 63 10.50 31.06 1.97
C GLY A 63 9.48 31.57 0.96
N VAL A 64 8.46 30.76 0.70
CA VAL A 64 7.35 31.08 -0.23
C VAL A 64 6.03 31.06 0.54
N PRO A 65 5.25 32.14 0.53
CA PRO A 65 4.00 32.21 1.29
C PRO A 65 2.91 31.30 0.69
N ILE A 66 2.02 30.81 1.55
CA ILE A 66 0.90 29.95 1.18
C ILE A 66 -0.41 30.67 1.52
N TYR A 67 -1.31 30.84 0.55
CA TYR A 67 -2.57 31.56 0.70
C TYR A 67 -3.79 30.65 0.50
N PRO A 68 -4.97 30.98 1.04
CA PRO A 68 -6.21 30.31 0.66
C PRO A 68 -6.46 30.41 -0.85
N GLU A 69 -6.97 29.35 -1.48
CA GLU A 69 -7.24 29.35 -2.92
C GLU A 69 -8.35 30.34 -3.33
N GLU A 70 -9.23 30.75 -2.42
CA GLU A 70 -10.25 31.78 -2.72
C GLU A 70 -9.63 33.15 -3.07
N GLU A 71 -8.37 33.38 -2.68
CA GLU A 71 -7.65 34.63 -2.95
C GLU A 71 -6.86 34.60 -4.26
N MET A 72 -6.98 33.52 -5.06
CA MET A 72 -6.21 33.33 -6.29
C MET A 72 -6.33 34.53 -7.24
N GLU A 73 -7.54 35.02 -7.49
CA GLU A 73 -7.76 36.12 -8.43
C GLU A 73 -7.15 37.45 -7.95
N SER A 74 -7.18 37.74 -6.64
CA SER A 74 -6.50 38.90 -6.08
C SER A 74 -4.98 38.75 -6.16
N LEU A 75 -4.45 37.58 -5.81
CA LEU A 75 -3.01 37.30 -5.91
C LEU A 75 -2.50 37.46 -7.34
N VAL A 76 -3.28 37.01 -8.33
CA VAL A 76 -2.92 37.17 -9.75
C VAL A 76 -2.80 38.65 -10.12
N ARG A 77 -3.75 39.50 -9.72
CA ARG A 77 -3.73 40.93 -10.01
C ARG A 77 -2.62 41.66 -9.25
N ASP A 78 -2.56 41.46 -7.93
CA ASP A 78 -1.71 42.22 -7.02
C ASP A 78 -0.23 41.90 -7.24
N HIS A 79 0.08 40.65 -7.59
CA HIS A 79 1.44 40.21 -7.86
C HIS A 79 1.80 40.17 -9.35
N GLN A 80 0.89 40.57 -10.24
CA GLN A 80 1.07 40.52 -11.69
C GLN A 80 1.53 39.13 -12.15
N VAL A 81 0.83 38.10 -11.70
CA VAL A 81 1.14 36.70 -12.04
C VAL A 81 0.90 36.47 -13.52
N GLN A 82 1.86 35.83 -14.19
CA GLN A 82 1.80 35.53 -15.62
C GLN A 82 1.35 34.08 -15.86
N GLU A 83 1.69 33.16 -14.96
CA GLU A 83 1.30 31.75 -15.05
C GLU A 83 0.78 31.24 -13.71
N VAL A 84 -0.32 30.50 -13.75
CA VAL A 84 -0.83 29.71 -12.64
C VAL A 84 -0.69 28.24 -13.01
N HIS A 85 0.11 27.52 -12.22
CA HIS A 85 0.41 26.10 -12.44
C HIS A 85 -0.47 25.24 -11.55
N LEU A 86 -1.28 24.37 -12.15
CA LEU A 86 -2.09 23.42 -11.40
C LEU A 86 -1.22 22.25 -10.93
N ALA A 87 -1.30 21.94 -9.65
CA ALA A 87 -0.57 20.87 -8.98
C ALA A 87 -1.50 20.11 -8.01
N TYR A 88 -2.60 19.60 -8.55
CA TYR A 88 -3.53 18.71 -7.85
C TYR A 88 -3.40 17.29 -8.34
N SER A 89 -3.74 16.35 -7.46
CA SER A 89 -3.65 14.91 -7.71
C SER A 89 -5.00 14.20 -7.80
N ASP A 90 -6.14 14.87 -7.55
CA ASP A 90 -7.50 14.29 -7.67
C ASP A 90 -8.56 15.38 -7.93
N LEU A 91 -8.81 15.69 -9.20
CA LEU A 91 -9.88 16.60 -9.63
C LEU A 91 -10.62 16.00 -10.82
N SER A 92 -11.91 16.27 -10.94
CA SER A 92 -12.62 16.01 -12.21
C SER A 92 -12.06 16.91 -13.32
N HIS A 93 -12.11 16.45 -14.57
CA HIS A 93 -11.76 17.30 -15.72
C HIS A 93 -12.61 18.57 -15.78
N LEU A 94 -13.86 18.51 -15.31
CA LEU A 94 -14.73 19.68 -15.22
C LEU A 94 -14.19 20.70 -14.21
N GLU A 95 -13.79 20.27 -13.01
CA GLU A 95 -13.18 21.15 -12.00
C GLU A 95 -11.86 21.76 -12.47
N VAL A 96 -11.02 20.98 -13.15
CA VAL A 96 -9.79 21.49 -13.78
C VAL A 96 -10.13 22.63 -14.74
N MET A 97 -11.16 22.46 -15.58
CA MET A 97 -11.56 23.50 -16.53
C MET A 97 -12.20 24.71 -15.85
N HIS A 98 -12.94 24.54 -14.75
CA HIS A 98 -13.42 25.67 -13.96
C HIS A 98 -12.28 26.46 -13.33
N LYS A 99 -11.26 25.79 -12.78
CA LYS A 99 -10.04 26.45 -12.26
C LYS A 99 -9.29 27.17 -13.38
N ALA A 100 -9.16 26.56 -14.56
CA ALA A 100 -8.58 27.20 -15.73
C ALA A 100 -9.35 28.47 -16.15
N SER A 101 -10.68 28.43 -16.19
CA SER A 101 -11.50 29.61 -16.50
C SER A 101 -11.28 30.75 -15.52
N ARG A 102 -11.17 30.47 -14.21
CA ARG A 102 -10.85 31.50 -13.19
C ARG A 102 -9.49 32.15 -13.45
N VAL A 103 -8.46 31.34 -13.74
CA VAL A 103 -7.10 31.81 -14.03
C VAL A 103 -7.07 32.69 -15.28
N LEU A 104 -7.72 32.24 -16.36
CA LEU A 104 -7.80 32.99 -17.62
C LEU A 104 -8.55 34.32 -17.44
N ALA A 105 -9.66 34.31 -16.69
CA ALA A 105 -10.42 35.53 -16.38
C ALA A 105 -9.62 36.53 -15.54
N ALA A 106 -8.70 36.06 -14.69
CA ALA A 106 -7.78 36.89 -13.93
C ALA A 106 -6.61 37.44 -14.78
N GLY A 107 -6.44 36.97 -16.02
CA GLY A 107 -5.42 37.45 -16.97
C GLY A 107 -4.12 36.67 -16.99
N ALA A 108 -4.03 35.55 -16.28
CA ALA A 108 -2.85 34.68 -16.26
C ALA A 108 -3.02 33.46 -17.19
N THR A 109 -1.90 32.83 -17.55
CA THR A 109 -1.89 31.56 -18.31
C THR A 109 -2.09 30.39 -17.36
N PHE A 110 -2.98 29.46 -17.70
CA PHE A 110 -3.14 28.21 -16.97
C PHE A 110 -2.17 27.15 -17.50
N VAL A 111 -1.40 26.51 -16.61
CA VAL A 111 -0.35 25.55 -17.00
C VAL A 111 -0.50 24.22 -16.26
N LEU A 112 -0.34 23.13 -17.00
CA LEU A 112 -0.21 21.77 -16.48
C LEU A 112 1.19 21.26 -16.78
N LEU A 113 1.95 20.90 -15.75
CA LEU A 113 3.29 20.34 -15.92
C LEU A 113 3.23 18.85 -16.27
N GLY A 114 4.06 18.45 -17.23
CA GLY A 114 4.12 17.05 -17.67
C GLY A 114 5.05 16.17 -16.82
N PRO A 115 4.97 14.83 -17.00
CA PRO A 115 5.89 13.88 -16.37
C PRO A 115 7.37 14.17 -16.61
N ASN A 116 7.75 14.62 -17.82
CA ASN A 116 9.14 14.93 -18.15
C ASN A 116 9.71 16.13 -17.38
N GLU A 117 8.86 17.03 -16.91
CA GLU A 117 9.28 18.21 -16.14
C GLU A 117 9.32 17.92 -14.64
N THR A 118 8.71 16.81 -14.20
CA THR A 118 8.40 16.62 -12.78
C THR A 118 8.74 15.23 -12.23
N MET A 119 9.12 14.26 -13.06
CA MET A 119 9.63 12.97 -12.59
C MET A 119 11.14 13.00 -12.41
N LEU A 120 11.60 12.51 -11.26
CA LEU A 120 13.00 12.17 -11.02
C LEU A 120 13.35 10.85 -11.73
N THR A 121 14.61 10.67 -12.09
CA THR A 121 15.10 9.40 -12.64
C THR A 121 15.91 8.69 -11.56
N ALA A 122 15.48 7.48 -11.21
CA ALA A 122 16.18 6.61 -10.26
C ALA A 122 17.34 5.87 -10.94
N ARG A 123 18.35 5.51 -10.15
CA ARG A 123 19.48 4.66 -10.52
C ARG A 123 19.20 3.17 -10.30
N ILE A 124 18.18 2.85 -9.51
CA ILE A 124 17.68 1.49 -9.30
C ILE A 124 16.33 1.30 -9.99
N PRO A 125 15.96 0.06 -10.36
CA PRO A 125 14.68 -0.22 -11.00
C PRO A 125 13.47 0.23 -10.18
N VAL A 126 12.46 0.77 -10.86
CA VAL A 126 11.25 1.33 -10.24
C VAL A 126 9.98 0.64 -10.70
N VAL A 127 9.23 0.08 -9.75
CA VAL A 127 7.83 -0.31 -9.94
C VAL A 127 6.94 0.79 -9.38
N SER A 128 6.00 1.30 -10.16
CA SER A 128 5.00 2.26 -9.69
C SER A 128 3.61 1.63 -9.64
N VAL A 129 2.86 1.92 -8.59
CA VAL A 129 1.44 1.61 -8.47
C VAL A 129 0.67 2.92 -8.30
N CYS A 130 -0.11 3.28 -9.31
CA CYS A 130 -0.99 4.45 -9.33
C CYS A 130 -2.43 4.04 -9.66
N ALA A 131 -3.35 5.00 -9.70
CA ALA A 131 -4.74 4.73 -10.06
C ALA A 131 -5.32 5.86 -10.90
N VAL A 132 -6.45 5.55 -11.54
CA VAL A 132 -7.28 6.57 -12.21
C VAL A 132 -8.16 7.35 -11.23
N ARG A 133 -8.47 6.76 -10.07
CA ARG A 133 -9.26 7.37 -8.97
C ARG A 133 -8.77 6.92 -7.60
N THR A 134 -8.93 7.79 -6.61
CA THR A 134 -8.80 7.45 -5.19
C THR A 134 -9.77 6.33 -4.81
N GLY A 135 -9.36 5.43 -3.91
CA GLY A 135 -10.14 4.24 -3.53
C GLY A 135 -10.20 3.12 -4.56
N ALA A 136 -9.41 3.15 -5.65
CA ALA A 136 -9.38 2.07 -6.64
C ALA A 136 -8.65 0.78 -6.18
N GLY A 137 -8.03 0.79 -4.99
CA GLY A 137 -7.33 -0.39 -4.43
C GLY A 137 -5.81 -0.38 -4.55
N LYS A 138 -5.18 0.81 -4.64
CA LYS A 138 -3.71 0.95 -4.80
C LYS A 138 -2.95 0.22 -3.70
N SER A 139 -3.22 0.53 -2.43
CA SER A 139 -2.45 0.00 -1.30
C SER A 139 -2.50 -1.54 -1.22
N PRO A 140 -3.65 -2.23 -1.40
CA PRO A 140 -3.67 -3.69 -1.58
C PRO A 140 -2.79 -4.20 -2.73
N THR A 141 -2.81 -3.54 -3.89
CA THR A 141 -1.97 -3.92 -5.04
C THR A 141 -0.48 -3.68 -4.78
N SER A 142 -0.13 -2.56 -4.16
CA SER A 142 1.24 -2.24 -3.75
C SER A 142 1.78 -3.27 -2.77
N ARG A 143 1.00 -3.61 -1.72
CA ARG A 143 1.32 -4.70 -0.77
C ARG A 143 1.48 -6.05 -1.45
N TRP A 144 0.61 -6.38 -2.40
CA TRP A 144 0.72 -7.60 -3.19
C TRP A 144 2.03 -7.65 -3.99
N ALA A 145 2.40 -6.56 -4.67
CA ALA A 145 3.65 -6.49 -5.45
C ALA A 145 4.88 -6.55 -4.54
N VAL A 146 4.86 -5.86 -3.39
CA VAL A 146 5.92 -5.94 -2.36
C VAL A 146 6.11 -7.38 -1.89
N ARG A 147 5.04 -8.08 -1.49
CA ARG A 147 5.13 -9.48 -1.05
C ARG A 147 5.65 -10.38 -2.16
N TRP A 148 5.15 -10.22 -3.38
CA TRP A 148 5.58 -11.00 -4.53
C TRP A 148 7.10 -10.89 -4.77
N LEU A 149 7.66 -9.67 -4.68
CA LEU A 149 9.10 -9.39 -4.82
C LEU A 149 9.89 -9.97 -3.64
N ARG A 150 9.40 -9.78 -2.41
CA ARG A 150 10.06 -10.27 -1.19
C ARG A 150 10.12 -11.78 -1.09
N ASP A 151 9.07 -12.48 -1.49
CA ASP A 151 9.00 -13.95 -1.50
C ASP A 151 10.05 -14.54 -2.46
N ARG A 152 10.52 -13.74 -3.43
CA ARG A 152 11.62 -14.07 -4.35
C ARG A 152 12.99 -13.56 -3.90
N GLY A 153 13.08 -12.98 -2.71
CA GLY A 153 14.33 -12.57 -2.09
C GLY A 153 14.86 -11.19 -2.48
N TYR A 154 14.05 -10.35 -3.14
CA TYR A 154 14.46 -8.98 -3.46
C TYR A 154 14.37 -8.05 -2.24
N GLU A 155 15.35 -7.16 -2.11
CA GLU A 155 15.32 -6.06 -1.15
C GLU A 155 14.52 -4.90 -1.75
N VAL A 156 13.34 -4.66 -1.19
CA VAL A 156 12.39 -3.64 -1.64
C VAL A 156 12.42 -2.47 -0.66
N ALA A 157 12.39 -1.24 -1.17
CA ALA A 157 12.03 -0.05 -0.40
C ALA A 157 10.78 0.59 -0.99
N VAL A 158 9.86 1.00 -0.13
CA VAL A 158 8.63 1.69 -0.54
C VAL A 158 8.81 3.19 -0.39
N VAL A 159 8.47 3.93 -1.43
CA VAL A 159 8.37 5.39 -1.39
C VAL A 159 6.91 5.79 -1.50
N ARG A 160 6.42 6.55 -0.51
CA ARG A 160 5.06 7.05 -0.45
C ARG A 160 4.98 8.51 -0.90
N HIS A 161 3.82 8.87 -1.45
CA HIS A 161 3.44 10.25 -1.76
C HIS A 161 3.42 11.14 -0.49
N PRO A 162 3.70 12.45 -0.59
CA PRO A 162 3.83 13.29 0.60
C PRO A 162 2.48 13.47 1.32
N MET A 163 2.53 13.53 2.65
CA MET A 163 1.45 13.90 3.56
C MET A 163 1.95 15.02 4.50
N PRO A 164 2.08 16.27 3.99
CA PRO A 164 2.82 17.34 4.66
C PRO A 164 2.02 18.04 5.77
N TYR A 165 1.41 17.26 6.66
CA TYR A 165 0.58 17.75 7.76
C TYR A 165 1.40 18.46 8.85
N GLY A 166 2.66 18.05 9.02
CA GLY A 166 3.50 18.48 10.12
C GLY A 166 4.42 19.65 9.81
N ASP A 167 5.57 19.63 10.47
CA ASP A 167 6.69 20.53 10.22
C ASP A 167 7.44 20.07 8.95
N LEU A 168 7.37 20.88 7.89
CA LEU A 168 7.94 20.55 6.58
C LEU A 168 9.47 20.37 6.64
N GLU A 169 10.17 21.10 7.52
CA GLU A 169 11.63 20.99 7.65
C GLU A 169 12.01 19.66 8.31
N ARG A 170 11.26 19.26 9.34
CA ARG A 170 11.42 17.92 9.96
C ARG A 170 11.01 16.80 9.01
N GLN A 171 10.01 17.05 8.17
CA GLN A 171 9.50 16.10 7.16
C GLN A 171 10.23 16.23 5.81
N ARG A 172 11.42 16.86 5.76
CA ARG A 172 12.19 16.96 4.51
C ARG A 172 12.48 15.57 3.92
N VAL A 173 12.97 14.66 4.75
CA VAL A 173 13.21 13.23 4.46
C VAL A 173 12.76 12.44 5.68
N GLN A 174 11.76 11.58 5.51
CA GLN A 174 11.29 10.64 6.52
C GLN A 174 11.68 9.22 6.11
N ARG A 175 12.09 8.44 7.10
CA ARG A 175 12.60 7.07 6.90
C ARG A 175 12.16 6.20 8.07
N PHE A 176 11.37 5.19 7.77
CA PHE A 176 10.79 4.28 8.75
C PHE A 176 11.26 2.86 8.47
N ARG A 177 11.80 2.19 9.49
CA ARG A 177 12.19 0.78 9.49
C ARG A 177 11.39 -0.05 10.49
N SER A 178 10.80 0.59 11.49
CA SER A 178 9.96 -0.08 12.50
C SER A 178 8.78 0.79 12.94
N LEU A 179 7.86 0.20 13.70
CA LEU A 179 6.71 0.92 14.24
C LEU A 179 7.14 2.00 15.25
N GLU A 180 8.24 1.77 15.97
CA GLU A 180 8.80 2.74 16.92
C GLU A 180 9.32 4.01 16.21
N ASP A 181 9.80 3.89 14.95
CA ASP A 181 10.20 5.05 14.16
C ASP A 181 8.98 5.96 13.87
N LEU A 182 7.78 5.39 13.71
CA LEU A 182 6.54 6.15 13.52
C LEU A 182 6.16 6.90 14.80
N ASP A 183 6.33 6.27 15.96
CA ASP A 183 6.10 6.91 17.27
C ASP A 183 7.06 8.08 17.48
N ALA A 184 8.35 7.86 17.21
CA ALA A 184 9.40 8.88 17.36
C ALA A 184 9.23 10.07 16.40
N ALA A 185 8.68 9.83 15.21
CA ALA A 185 8.37 10.89 14.25
C ALA A 185 7.03 11.59 14.51
N HIS A 186 6.25 11.13 15.51
CA HIS A 186 4.88 11.57 15.73
C HIS A 186 4.02 11.45 14.47
N ALA A 187 4.17 10.35 13.72
CA ALA A 187 3.42 10.10 12.51
C ALA A 187 1.91 10.14 12.81
N THR A 188 1.19 10.89 12.00
CA THR A 188 -0.27 10.96 12.00
C THR A 188 -0.88 9.59 11.71
N VAL A 189 -2.16 9.41 12.02
CA VAL A 189 -2.84 8.14 11.73
C VAL A 189 -2.90 7.85 10.23
N GLU A 190 -3.16 8.85 9.40
CA GLU A 190 -3.16 8.68 7.93
C GLU A 190 -1.77 8.27 7.40
N GLU A 191 -0.69 8.85 7.96
CA GLU A 191 0.67 8.37 7.69
C GLU A 191 0.83 6.90 8.11
N ARG A 192 0.34 6.53 9.29
CA ARG A 192 0.41 5.14 9.79
C ARG A 192 -0.39 4.17 8.94
N GLU A 193 -1.57 4.56 8.45
CA GLU A 193 -2.42 3.75 7.57
C GLU A 193 -1.66 3.33 6.31
N GLU A 194 -0.83 4.24 5.81
CA GLU A 194 -0.05 3.99 4.60
C GLU A 194 1.33 3.37 4.89
N PHE A 195 1.88 3.50 6.10
CA PHE A 195 3.24 3.05 6.44
C PHE A 195 3.29 1.73 7.20
N GLU A 196 2.45 1.55 8.24
CA GLU A 196 2.47 0.38 9.12
C GLU A 196 2.37 -0.96 8.39
N PRO A 197 1.52 -1.13 7.35
CA PRO A 197 1.42 -2.41 6.67
C PRO A 197 2.76 -2.88 6.07
N TYR A 198 3.57 -1.97 5.53
CA TYR A 198 4.88 -2.30 4.99
C TYR A 198 5.90 -2.60 6.08
N LEU A 199 5.89 -1.86 7.18
CA LEU A 199 6.78 -2.09 8.31
C LEU A 199 6.53 -3.44 8.97
N ARG A 200 5.26 -3.86 9.08
CA ARG A 200 4.89 -5.23 9.53
C ARG A 200 5.37 -6.31 8.57
N MET A 201 5.49 -6.00 7.28
CA MET A 201 6.14 -6.87 6.31
C MET A 201 7.67 -6.82 6.39
N GLY A 202 8.26 -6.00 7.25
CA GLY A 202 9.70 -5.77 7.39
C GLY A 202 10.30 -4.95 6.26
N VAL A 203 9.51 -4.10 5.60
CA VAL A 203 9.91 -3.29 4.44
C VAL A 203 10.07 -1.83 4.86
N PRO A 204 11.22 -1.19 4.60
CA PRO A 204 11.40 0.20 4.93
C PRO A 204 10.50 1.10 4.06
N VAL A 205 9.96 2.14 4.68
CA VAL A 205 9.12 3.15 4.04
C VAL A 205 9.83 4.49 4.08
N PHE A 206 9.79 5.20 2.95
CA PHE A 206 10.34 6.53 2.80
C PHE A 206 9.24 7.50 2.35
N ALA A 207 9.25 8.70 2.91
CA ALA A 207 8.30 9.77 2.61
C ALA A 207 8.96 11.13 2.88
N GLY A 208 8.23 12.22 2.65
CA GLY A 208 8.67 13.58 2.96
C GLY A 208 8.49 14.53 1.78
N VAL A 209 9.15 15.68 1.83
CA VAL A 209 8.90 16.79 0.87
C VAL A 209 10.00 16.91 -0.20
N ASP A 210 11.23 16.46 0.09
CA ASP A 210 12.37 16.55 -0.83
C ASP A 210 12.68 15.19 -1.49
N TYR A 211 11.92 14.87 -2.55
CA TYR A 211 12.03 13.58 -3.23
C TYR A 211 13.39 13.30 -3.87
N ALA A 212 14.17 14.33 -4.19
CA ALA A 212 15.54 14.14 -4.66
C ALA A 212 16.45 13.60 -3.55
N ALA A 213 16.29 14.10 -2.32
CA ALA A 213 17.01 13.62 -1.15
C ALA A 213 16.51 12.22 -0.73
N ILE A 214 15.19 11.99 -0.73
CA ILE A 214 14.59 10.67 -0.46
C ILE A 214 15.13 9.62 -1.43
N LEU A 215 15.15 9.93 -2.74
CA LEU A 215 15.62 9.01 -3.76
C LEU A 215 17.09 8.62 -3.53
N THR A 216 17.93 9.55 -3.10
CA THR A 216 19.34 9.28 -2.76
C THR A 216 19.48 8.23 -1.64
N GLU A 217 18.63 8.32 -0.61
CA GLU A 217 18.61 7.36 0.51
C GLU A 217 18.10 5.97 0.08
N VAL A 218 17.07 5.95 -0.77
CA VAL A 218 16.46 4.71 -1.26
C VAL A 218 17.43 3.95 -2.18
N GLU A 219 18.11 4.66 -3.09
CA GLU A 219 19.11 4.09 -4.00
C GLU A 219 20.28 3.42 -3.27
N GLY A 220 20.58 3.83 -2.03
CA GLY A 220 21.62 3.23 -1.20
C GLY A 220 21.16 2.04 -0.35
N SER A 221 19.87 1.71 -0.33
CA SER A 221 19.30 0.79 0.67
C SER A 221 18.36 -0.31 0.14
N ALA A 222 18.11 -0.36 -1.17
CA ALA A 222 17.27 -1.39 -1.80
C ALA A 222 17.74 -1.74 -3.22
N GLN A 223 17.35 -2.93 -3.69
CA GLN A 223 17.55 -3.36 -5.07
C GLN A 223 16.44 -2.85 -6.00
N VAL A 224 15.23 -2.65 -5.47
CA VAL A 224 14.06 -2.18 -6.20
C VAL A 224 13.29 -1.16 -5.37
N LEU A 225 12.88 -0.08 -6.03
CA LEU A 225 12.00 0.93 -5.48
C LEU A 225 10.56 0.60 -5.88
N LEU A 226 9.66 0.55 -4.89
CA LEU A 226 8.22 0.57 -5.17
C LEU A 226 7.65 1.95 -4.83
N TRP A 227 7.19 2.66 -5.85
CA TRP A 227 6.44 3.90 -5.70
C TRP A 227 4.97 3.57 -5.48
N ASP A 228 4.48 3.91 -4.29
CA ASP A 228 3.07 3.73 -3.94
C ASP A 228 2.39 5.12 -3.93
N GLY A 229 1.61 5.36 -4.99
CA GLY A 229 1.10 6.68 -5.31
C GLY A 229 0.03 7.19 -4.34
N GLY A 230 -0.06 8.52 -4.23
CA GLY A 230 -1.13 9.22 -3.51
C GLY A 230 -2.31 9.49 -4.45
N ASN A 231 -3.53 9.37 -3.93
CA ASN A 231 -4.79 9.64 -4.65
C ASN A 231 -4.80 9.00 -6.06
N ASN A 232 -4.84 9.80 -7.12
CA ASN A 232 -4.65 9.40 -8.52
C ASN A 232 -3.54 10.22 -9.19
N ASP A 233 -2.57 10.72 -8.41
CA ASP A 233 -1.37 11.38 -8.95
C ASP A 233 -0.57 10.42 -9.83
N PHE A 234 0.14 10.97 -10.82
CA PHE A 234 1.18 10.20 -11.51
C PHE A 234 2.50 10.25 -10.71
N PRO A 235 3.41 9.30 -10.95
CA PRO A 235 4.59 9.14 -10.09
C PRO A 235 5.50 10.37 -10.04
N PHE A 236 6.19 10.55 -8.91
CA PHE A 236 7.28 11.53 -8.81
C PHE A 236 8.61 10.97 -9.27
N ILE A 237 8.69 9.65 -9.41
CA ILE A 237 9.88 8.92 -9.84
C ILE A 237 9.48 8.14 -11.09
N ARG A 238 10.28 8.28 -12.15
CA ARG A 238 10.02 7.63 -13.44
C ARG A 238 9.98 6.11 -13.26
N PRO A 239 8.87 5.44 -13.60
CA PRO A 239 8.78 4.00 -13.47
C PRO A 239 9.46 3.27 -14.64
N ASP A 240 10.00 2.09 -14.35
CA ASP A 240 10.38 1.08 -15.34
C ASP A 240 9.23 0.11 -15.61
N LEU A 241 8.33 -0.06 -14.63
CA LEU A 241 7.03 -0.74 -14.76
C LEU A 241 5.95 0.12 -14.10
N HIS A 242 4.99 0.61 -14.88
CA HIS A 242 3.88 1.42 -14.39
C HIS A 242 2.56 0.63 -14.33
N ILE A 243 2.13 0.30 -13.11
CA ILE A 243 0.88 -0.39 -12.82
C ILE A 243 -0.17 0.66 -12.48
N VAL A 244 -1.31 0.64 -13.17
CA VAL A 244 -2.40 1.59 -12.95
C VAL A 244 -3.71 0.87 -12.69
N LEU A 245 -4.33 1.18 -11.56
CA LEU A 245 -5.62 0.62 -11.19
C LEU A 245 -6.78 1.38 -11.82
N VAL A 246 -7.77 0.61 -12.27
CA VAL A 246 -9.06 1.08 -12.76
C VAL A 246 -10.18 0.45 -11.93
N ASP A 247 -11.20 1.25 -11.60
CA ASP A 247 -12.32 0.83 -10.75
C ASP A 247 -13.62 0.68 -11.56
N PRO A 248 -14.08 -0.56 -11.83
CA PRO A 248 -15.31 -0.79 -12.58
C PRO A 248 -16.58 -0.33 -11.84
N LEU A 249 -16.56 -0.17 -10.52
CA LEU A 249 -17.73 0.36 -9.79
C LEU A 249 -18.04 1.82 -10.20
N ARG A 250 -17.04 2.52 -10.73
CA ARG A 250 -17.11 3.91 -11.20
C ARG A 250 -16.72 4.01 -12.69
N ALA A 251 -17.22 3.06 -13.49
CA ALA A 251 -16.91 2.98 -14.92
C ALA A 251 -17.15 4.30 -15.67
N GLY A 252 -16.13 4.76 -16.41
CA GLY A 252 -16.08 6.06 -17.06
C GLY A 252 -15.20 7.07 -16.35
N HIS A 253 -14.95 6.93 -15.03
CA HIS A 253 -14.08 7.84 -14.28
C HIS A 253 -12.63 7.79 -14.76
N GLU A 254 -12.21 6.69 -15.36
CA GLU A 254 -10.90 6.53 -15.99
C GLU A 254 -10.63 7.50 -17.15
N LEU A 255 -11.67 8.17 -17.66
CA LEU A 255 -11.61 9.18 -18.73
C LEU A 255 -12.09 10.57 -18.26
N ALA A 256 -12.39 10.75 -16.98
CA ALA A 256 -13.07 11.95 -16.48
C ALA A 256 -12.31 12.69 -15.38
N TYR A 257 -11.15 12.18 -14.96
CA TYR A 257 -10.42 12.70 -13.81
C TYR A 257 -8.94 12.95 -14.09
N HIS A 258 -8.46 14.06 -13.55
CA HIS A 258 -7.07 14.49 -13.57
C HIS A 258 -6.36 14.17 -12.24
N PRO A 259 -5.12 13.68 -12.29
CA PRO A 259 -4.40 13.23 -13.49
C PRO A 259 -4.66 11.74 -13.80
N GLY A 260 -5.74 11.15 -13.28
CA GLY A 260 -6.09 9.75 -13.47
C GLY A 260 -6.08 9.24 -14.93
N GLU A 261 -6.62 10.00 -15.88
CA GLU A 261 -6.57 9.62 -17.30
C GLU A 261 -5.11 9.65 -17.84
N ALA A 262 -4.28 10.58 -17.37
CA ALA A 262 -2.86 10.61 -17.74
C ALA A 262 -2.14 9.34 -17.27
N ASN A 263 -2.43 8.89 -16.04
CA ASN A 263 -1.96 7.59 -15.54
C ASN A 263 -2.39 6.44 -16.45
N LEU A 264 -3.69 6.34 -16.81
CA LEU A 264 -4.19 5.30 -17.71
C LEU A 264 -3.44 5.29 -19.05
N ARG A 265 -3.23 6.47 -19.64
CA ARG A 265 -2.51 6.63 -20.92
C ARG A 265 -1.04 6.23 -20.81
N MET A 266 -0.44 6.32 -19.63
CA MET A 266 0.95 5.96 -19.36
C MET A 266 1.14 4.50 -18.93
N ALA A 267 0.09 3.81 -18.49
CA ALA A 267 0.15 2.47 -17.90
C ALA A 267 0.79 1.40 -18.80
N ASP A 268 1.71 0.62 -18.24
CA ASP A 268 2.18 -0.63 -18.87
C ASP A 268 1.21 -1.77 -18.56
N VAL A 269 0.70 -1.81 -17.33
CA VAL A 269 -0.32 -2.75 -16.88
C VAL A 269 -1.50 -2.00 -16.30
N CYS A 270 -2.69 -2.27 -16.80
CA CYS A 270 -3.96 -1.84 -16.23
C CYS A 270 -4.54 -2.96 -15.36
N VAL A 271 -4.77 -2.68 -14.08
CA VAL A 271 -5.43 -3.62 -13.17
C VAL A 271 -6.88 -3.19 -13.00
N VAL A 272 -7.81 -3.97 -13.56
CA VAL A 272 -9.24 -3.79 -13.31
C VAL A 272 -9.56 -4.47 -11.99
N SER A 273 -9.67 -3.66 -10.95
CA SER A 273 -9.92 -4.10 -9.58
C SER A 273 -11.40 -4.45 -9.34
N LYS A 274 -11.72 -5.04 -8.17
CA LYS A 274 -13.11 -5.25 -7.68
C LYS A 274 -14.02 -6.03 -8.64
N VAL A 275 -13.46 -6.89 -9.50
CA VAL A 275 -14.26 -7.67 -10.48
C VAL A 275 -15.18 -8.71 -9.84
N ASN A 276 -15.00 -8.99 -8.55
CA ASN A 276 -15.91 -9.80 -7.73
C ASN A 276 -17.14 -9.03 -7.24
N THR A 277 -17.11 -7.70 -7.25
CA THR A 277 -18.19 -6.84 -6.75
C THR A 277 -18.90 -6.09 -7.88
N ALA A 278 -18.19 -5.73 -8.95
CA ALA A 278 -18.75 -5.01 -10.09
C ALA A 278 -19.61 -5.90 -11.00
N SER A 279 -20.60 -5.30 -11.66
CA SER A 279 -21.40 -5.99 -12.67
C SER A 279 -20.58 -6.32 -13.92
N PRO A 280 -20.95 -7.36 -14.69
CA PRO A 280 -20.29 -7.66 -15.96
C PRO A 280 -20.27 -6.47 -16.92
N GLN A 281 -21.35 -5.68 -16.98
CA GLN A 281 -21.45 -4.51 -17.87
C GLN A 281 -20.49 -3.39 -17.45
N GLN A 282 -20.32 -3.17 -16.15
CA GLN A 282 -19.35 -2.22 -15.60
C GLN A 282 -17.92 -2.61 -15.97
N VAL A 283 -17.58 -3.89 -15.80
CA VAL A 283 -16.25 -4.43 -16.17
C VAL A 283 -16.03 -4.31 -17.67
N GLU A 284 -17.00 -4.70 -18.50
CA GLU A 284 -16.92 -4.58 -19.96
C GLU A 284 -16.73 -3.13 -20.42
N ARG A 285 -17.42 -2.18 -19.79
CA ARG A 285 -17.28 -0.75 -20.10
C ARG A 285 -15.86 -0.25 -19.85
N VAL A 286 -15.30 -0.56 -18.68
CA VAL A 286 -13.91 -0.20 -18.35
C VAL A 286 -12.93 -0.86 -19.33
N LEU A 287 -13.10 -2.15 -19.63
CA LEU A 287 -12.25 -2.85 -20.59
C LEU A 287 -12.30 -2.22 -21.99
N ALA A 288 -13.49 -1.80 -22.44
CA ALA A 288 -13.63 -1.09 -23.71
C ALA A 288 -12.89 0.25 -23.70
N ASN A 289 -12.98 1.01 -22.61
CA ASN A 289 -12.30 2.30 -22.46
C ASN A 289 -10.77 2.15 -22.41
N ILE A 290 -10.25 1.16 -21.68
CA ILE A 290 -8.81 0.84 -21.66
C ILE A 290 -8.33 0.53 -23.08
N ARG A 291 -9.02 -0.36 -23.81
CA ARG A 291 -8.66 -0.71 -25.20
C ARG A 291 -8.68 0.50 -26.14
N ALA A 292 -9.61 1.43 -25.94
CA ALA A 292 -9.72 2.63 -26.77
C ALA A 292 -8.57 3.62 -26.52
N VAL A 293 -8.14 3.78 -25.27
CA VAL A 293 -7.19 4.82 -24.85
C VAL A 293 -5.74 4.35 -24.77
N ARG A 294 -5.53 3.11 -24.32
CA ARG A 294 -4.20 2.48 -24.19
C ARG A 294 -4.27 1.01 -24.63
N PRO A 295 -4.38 0.73 -25.94
CA PRO A 295 -4.49 -0.64 -26.47
C PRO A 295 -3.24 -1.50 -26.22
N GLN A 296 -2.09 -0.88 -25.92
CA GLN A 296 -0.82 -1.55 -25.67
C GLN A 296 -0.64 -1.98 -24.21
N ALA A 297 -1.47 -1.51 -23.27
CA ALA A 297 -1.36 -1.94 -21.89
C ALA A 297 -1.85 -3.38 -21.74
N GLU A 298 -1.12 -4.17 -20.96
CA GLU A 298 -1.61 -5.46 -20.50
C GLU A 298 -2.74 -5.25 -19.48
N VAL A 299 -3.74 -6.13 -19.47
CA VAL A 299 -4.91 -5.96 -18.61
C VAL A 299 -5.04 -7.15 -17.67
N ALA A 300 -4.86 -6.90 -16.37
CA ALA A 300 -5.08 -7.86 -15.32
C ALA A 300 -6.46 -7.65 -14.69
N LEU A 301 -7.23 -8.72 -14.52
CA LEU A 301 -8.47 -8.69 -13.73
C LEU A 301 -8.14 -9.09 -12.31
N ALA A 302 -8.62 -8.34 -11.32
CA ALA A 302 -8.32 -8.62 -9.93
C ALA A 302 -9.52 -8.42 -9.02
N GLU A 303 -9.66 -9.32 -8.06
CA GLU A 303 -10.60 -9.25 -6.96
C GLU A 303 -9.97 -8.46 -5.82
N LEU A 304 -10.80 -7.69 -5.11
CA LEU A 304 -10.44 -7.21 -3.77
C LEU A 304 -11.22 -8.06 -2.78
N VAL A 305 -10.49 -8.92 -2.07
CA VAL A 305 -11.05 -9.88 -1.12
C VAL A 305 -10.99 -9.28 0.27
N VAL A 306 -12.14 -9.30 0.94
CA VAL A 306 -12.30 -8.84 2.32
C VAL A 306 -12.06 -10.00 3.26
N SER A 307 -11.25 -9.79 4.29
CA SER A 307 -11.07 -10.72 5.40
C SER A 307 -11.21 -10.00 6.73
N ALA A 308 -11.60 -10.72 7.78
CA ALA A 308 -11.59 -10.23 9.16
C ALA A 308 -10.77 -11.16 10.05
N ASP A 309 -10.09 -10.61 11.06
CA ASP A 309 -9.27 -11.38 12.01
C ASP A 309 -10.12 -12.27 12.94
N ARG A 310 -11.29 -11.79 13.35
CA ARG A 310 -12.24 -12.44 14.26
C ARG A 310 -13.68 -12.36 13.72
N PRO A 311 -13.97 -12.99 12.57
CA PRO A 311 -15.26 -12.88 11.89
C PRO A 311 -16.42 -13.43 12.72
N GLU A 312 -16.15 -14.35 13.66
CA GLU A 312 -17.14 -14.92 14.57
C GLU A 312 -17.75 -13.89 15.52
N LEU A 313 -17.06 -12.77 15.79
CA LEU A 313 -17.58 -11.70 16.64
C LEU A 313 -18.61 -10.81 15.91
N VAL A 314 -18.72 -10.91 14.58
CA VAL A 314 -19.60 -10.05 13.77
C VAL A 314 -21.00 -10.64 13.63
N ARG A 315 -21.11 -11.96 13.54
CA ARG A 315 -22.37 -12.65 13.18
C ARG A 315 -23.49 -12.35 14.18
N GLY A 316 -24.60 -11.81 13.67
CA GLY A 316 -25.79 -11.48 14.45
C GLY A 316 -25.60 -10.32 15.44
N ARG A 317 -24.53 -9.53 15.29
CA ARG A 317 -24.21 -8.40 16.17
C ARG A 317 -24.50 -7.05 15.53
N ARG A 318 -24.71 -6.05 16.38
CA ARG A 318 -24.81 -4.64 15.98
C ARG A 318 -23.39 -4.08 15.88
N VAL A 319 -23.01 -3.55 14.72
CA VAL A 319 -21.63 -3.14 14.45
C VAL A 319 -21.52 -1.64 14.18
N ALA A 320 -20.53 -0.99 14.77
CA ALA A 320 -20.08 0.34 14.37
C ALA A 320 -18.91 0.18 13.40
N ILE A 321 -18.91 0.89 12.28
CA ILE A 321 -17.90 0.74 11.24
C ILE A 321 -16.98 1.96 11.24
N VAL A 322 -15.67 1.72 11.22
CA VAL A 322 -14.65 2.72 10.89
C VAL A 322 -14.07 2.39 9.52
N GLU A 323 -14.15 3.33 8.58
CA GLU A 323 -13.71 3.15 7.19
C GLU A 323 -12.47 3.99 6.86
N ASP A 324 -11.79 3.63 5.78
CA ASP A 324 -10.69 4.40 5.19
C ASP A 324 -11.14 5.82 4.76
N GLY A 325 -10.57 6.84 5.39
CA GLY A 325 -10.98 8.24 5.28
C GLY A 325 -10.96 8.78 3.84
N PRO A 326 -9.83 8.72 3.11
CA PRO A 326 -9.73 9.18 1.72
C PRO A 326 -10.72 8.49 0.77
N THR A 327 -11.03 7.21 1.01
CA THR A 327 -11.98 6.45 0.17
C THR A 327 -13.40 7.00 0.30
N LEU A 328 -13.84 7.40 1.49
CA LEU A 328 -15.16 8.00 1.70
C LEU A 328 -15.22 9.49 1.37
N THR A 329 -14.16 10.25 1.68
CA THR A 329 -14.16 11.72 1.56
C THR A 329 -13.90 12.21 0.14
N HIS A 330 -12.91 11.62 -0.55
CA HIS A 330 -12.48 12.04 -1.90
C HIS A 330 -12.79 10.98 -2.99
N GLY A 331 -13.08 9.74 -2.59
CA GLY A 331 -13.34 8.64 -3.51
C GLY A 331 -14.76 8.56 -4.08
N GLU A 332 -15.73 9.35 -3.60
CA GLU A 332 -17.13 9.29 -4.05
C GLU A 332 -17.76 7.88 -3.97
N MET A 333 -17.32 7.04 -3.02
CA MET A 333 -17.89 5.71 -2.81
C MET A 333 -18.96 5.76 -1.71
N SER A 334 -20.12 5.16 -1.95
CA SER A 334 -21.24 5.11 -0.99
C SER A 334 -21.10 4.03 0.08
N SER A 335 -20.14 3.11 -0.07
CA SER A 335 -19.85 2.06 0.92
C SER A 335 -18.39 1.62 0.82
N GLY A 336 -17.81 1.29 1.97
CA GLY A 336 -16.40 0.91 2.10
C GLY A 336 -16.18 -0.56 2.45
N ALA A 337 -14.98 -0.82 2.96
CA ALA A 337 -14.46 -2.12 3.30
C ALA A 337 -15.20 -2.77 4.48
N GLY A 338 -15.46 -1.98 5.50
CA GLY A 338 -16.18 -2.41 6.69
C GLY A 338 -17.64 -2.72 6.39
N THR A 339 -18.26 -1.97 5.48
CA THR A 339 -19.65 -2.22 5.03
C THR A 339 -19.77 -3.58 4.35
N LEU A 340 -18.81 -3.91 3.48
CA LEU A 340 -18.75 -5.22 2.83
C LEU A 340 -18.47 -6.34 3.83
N ALA A 341 -17.58 -6.12 4.80
CA ALA A 341 -17.30 -7.08 5.87
C ALA A 341 -18.53 -7.35 6.75
N ALA A 342 -19.26 -6.31 7.15
CA ALA A 342 -20.47 -6.42 7.95
C ALA A 342 -21.51 -7.32 7.26
N SER A 343 -21.73 -7.11 5.95
CA SER A 343 -22.62 -7.95 5.16
C SER A 343 -22.07 -9.38 5.00
N LEU A 344 -20.79 -9.55 4.69
CA LEU A 344 -20.16 -10.84 4.44
C LEU A 344 -20.22 -11.76 5.67
N TYR A 345 -20.00 -11.20 6.85
CA TYR A 345 -19.96 -11.96 8.12
C TYR A 345 -21.31 -12.00 8.85
N GLY A 346 -22.34 -11.38 8.27
CA GLY A 346 -23.72 -11.47 8.73
C GLY A 346 -23.99 -10.67 10.00
N ALA A 347 -23.54 -9.43 10.06
CA ALA A 347 -23.96 -8.47 11.10
C ALA A 347 -25.49 -8.34 11.12
N ALA A 348 -26.06 -8.17 12.30
CA ALA A 348 -27.51 -7.95 12.46
C ALA A 348 -27.92 -6.54 12.05
N GLU A 349 -27.05 -5.55 12.33
CA GLU A 349 -27.31 -4.14 12.09
C GLU A 349 -25.98 -3.39 11.95
N VAL A 350 -25.90 -2.47 10.99
CA VAL A 350 -24.85 -1.43 10.97
C VAL A 350 -25.40 -0.20 11.68
N VAL A 351 -24.82 0.16 12.82
CA VAL A 351 -25.30 1.24 13.69
C VAL A 351 -24.89 2.58 13.11
N ASP A 352 -25.85 3.52 13.02
CA ASP A 352 -25.57 4.91 12.64
C ASP A 352 -24.79 5.61 13.77
N VAL A 353 -23.53 5.95 13.49
CA VAL A 353 -22.62 6.57 14.47
C VAL A 353 -22.89 8.07 14.64
N ARG A 354 -23.54 8.73 13.67
CA ARG A 354 -23.72 10.20 13.65
C ARG A 354 -24.34 10.79 14.92
N PRO A 355 -25.38 10.17 15.54
CA PRO A 355 -25.98 10.69 16.77
C PRO A 355 -25.02 10.72 17.97
N PHE A 356 -23.94 9.95 17.91
CA PHE A 356 -22.95 9.80 18.99
C PHE A 356 -21.66 10.59 18.73
N ALA A 357 -21.53 11.19 17.55
CA ALA A 357 -20.34 11.92 17.15
C ALA A 357 -20.11 13.16 18.04
N VAL A 358 -18.89 13.32 18.54
CA VAL A 358 -18.46 14.47 19.35
C VAL A 358 -17.30 15.22 18.71
N GLY A 359 -17.14 16.48 19.10
CA GLY A 359 -16.01 17.34 18.70
C GLY A 359 -15.73 17.33 17.20
N SER A 360 -14.50 16.97 16.82
CA SER A 360 -14.06 16.99 15.42
C SER A 360 -14.85 16.01 14.52
N ILE A 361 -15.33 14.88 15.06
CA ILE A 361 -16.10 13.91 14.29
C ILE A 361 -17.46 14.49 13.89
N ALA A 362 -18.10 15.21 14.81
CA ALA A 362 -19.36 15.91 14.54
C ALA A 362 -19.17 17.07 13.53
N GLU A 363 -17.99 17.69 13.51
CA GLU A 363 -17.62 18.68 12.49
C GLU A 363 -17.47 18.05 11.12
N THR A 364 -16.81 16.88 11.03
CA THR A 364 -16.66 16.14 9.76
C THR A 364 -18.01 15.79 9.13
N TYR A 365 -18.95 15.23 9.89
CA TYR A 365 -20.28 14.92 9.34
C TYR A 365 -21.04 16.17 8.85
N ARG A 366 -20.83 17.34 9.47
CA ARG A 366 -21.41 18.60 8.99
C ARG A 366 -20.76 19.09 7.71
N ALA A 367 -19.44 18.93 7.58
CA ALA A 367 -18.69 19.31 6.39
C ALA A 367 -18.99 18.40 5.18
N TYR A 368 -19.27 17.11 5.44
CA TYR A 368 -19.52 16.10 4.43
C TYR A 368 -20.89 15.43 4.63
N PRO A 369 -22.00 16.11 4.32
CA PRO A 369 -23.35 15.62 4.61
C PRO A 369 -23.76 14.39 3.79
N HIS A 370 -22.95 14.00 2.79
CA HIS A 370 -23.15 12.80 1.99
C HIS A 370 -22.65 11.53 2.67
N LEU A 371 -21.87 11.65 3.76
CA LEU A 371 -21.38 10.49 4.51
C LEU A 371 -22.55 9.73 5.16
N GLY A 372 -22.44 8.40 5.13
CA GLY A 372 -23.40 7.50 5.76
C GLY A 372 -23.30 7.45 7.28
N GLY A 373 -23.78 6.36 7.87
CA GLY A 373 -23.71 6.13 9.32
C GLY A 373 -22.35 5.62 9.79
N GLU A 374 -21.44 5.31 8.85
CA GLU A 374 -20.07 4.86 9.08
C GLU A 374 -19.15 6.03 9.45
N LEU A 375 -18.12 5.74 10.25
CA LEU A 375 -17.16 6.74 10.71
C LEU A 375 -15.93 6.77 9.77
N PRO A 376 -15.62 7.91 9.12
CA PRO A 376 -14.39 8.03 8.34
C PRO A 376 -13.17 8.13 9.25
N ALA A 377 -12.10 7.40 8.97
CA ALA A 377 -10.82 7.57 9.64
C ALA A 377 -10.19 8.92 9.25
N MET A 378 -10.21 9.92 10.14
CA MET A 378 -9.73 11.29 9.87
C MET A 378 -8.50 11.67 10.71
N GLY A 379 -7.31 11.70 10.07
CA GLY A 379 -6.16 12.59 10.39
C GLY A 379 -5.85 12.93 11.85
N TYR A 380 -5.81 11.95 12.76
CA TYR A 380 -6.00 12.21 14.19
C TYR A 380 -4.81 12.83 14.93
N THR A 381 -4.90 14.14 15.21
CA THR A 381 -4.24 14.77 16.36
C THR A 381 -4.70 14.13 17.67
N THR A 382 -4.00 14.41 18.78
CA THR A 382 -4.38 13.91 20.11
C THR A 382 -5.82 14.24 20.50
N ASP A 383 -6.36 15.35 20.02
CA ASP A 383 -7.72 15.79 20.32
C ASP A 383 -8.74 14.97 19.52
N GLN A 384 -8.47 14.75 18.23
CA GLN A 384 -9.33 13.95 17.39
C GLN A 384 -9.32 12.46 17.79
N LEU A 385 -8.19 11.92 18.28
CA LEU A 385 -8.15 10.56 18.86
C LEU A 385 -9.08 10.45 20.07
N ARG A 386 -9.12 11.48 20.93
CA ARG A 386 -10.01 11.53 22.09
C ARG A 386 -11.47 11.60 21.67
N ASP A 387 -11.79 12.41 20.67
CA ASP A 387 -13.15 12.52 20.13
C ASP A 387 -13.60 11.22 19.45
N LEU A 388 -12.69 10.54 18.74
CA LEU A 388 -12.94 9.22 18.15
C LEU A 388 -13.20 8.16 19.22
N GLU A 389 -12.35 8.08 20.24
CA GLU A 389 -12.53 7.16 21.38
C GLU A 389 -13.86 7.42 22.09
N ALA A 390 -14.16 8.68 22.39
CA ALA A 390 -15.40 9.07 23.04
C ALA A 390 -16.63 8.71 22.18
N THR A 391 -16.57 8.99 20.88
CA THR A 391 -17.63 8.63 19.92
C THR A 391 -17.84 7.12 19.91
N LEU A 392 -16.82 6.32 19.61
CA LEU A 392 -16.92 4.85 19.53
C LEU A 392 -17.35 4.21 20.85
N ASN A 393 -16.93 4.77 21.99
CA ASN A 393 -17.35 4.30 23.31
C ASN A 393 -18.82 4.62 23.61
N ALA A 394 -19.35 5.73 23.08
CA ALA A 394 -20.74 6.14 23.23
C ALA A 394 -21.70 5.42 22.27
N VAL A 395 -21.24 4.98 21.09
CA VAL A 395 -22.08 4.23 20.14
C VAL A 395 -22.66 2.98 20.81
N ASP A 396 -23.96 2.79 20.66
CA ASP A 396 -24.67 1.58 21.10
C ASP A 396 -24.49 0.45 20.07
N ALA A 397 -23.29 -0.11 20.03
CA ALA A 397 -22.91 -1.26 19.19
C ALA A 397 -22.25 -2.35 20.04
N ASP A 398 -22.35 -3.60 19.59
CA ASP A 398 -21.70 -4.75 20.24
C ASP A 398 -20.21 -4.82 19.90
N VAL A 399 -19.84 -4.44 18.66
CA VAL A 399 -18.50 -4.60 18.08
C VAL A 399 -18.15 -3.40 17.21
N VAL A 400 -16.87 -3.02 17.20
CA VAL A 400 -16.32 -2.08 16.21
C VAL A 400 -15.66 -2.86 15.08
N LEU A 401 -16.12 -2.67 13.85
CA LEU A 401 -15.44 -3.13 12.64
C LEU A 401 -14.47 -2.06 12.18
N ASP A 402 -13.20 -2.31 12.40
CA ASP A 402 -12.11 -1.43 11.97
C ASP A 402 -11.66 -1.86 10.58
N ALA A 403 -12.11 -1.13 9.57
CA ALA A 403 -11.67 -1.27 8.19
C ALA A 403 -10.69 -0.17 7.76
N SER A 404 -10.13 0.55 8.74
CA SER A 404 -8.98 1.41 8.48
C SER A 404 -7.72 0.56 8.28
N PRO A 405 -6.73 1.03 7.51
CA PRO A 405 -5.45 0.32 7.39
C PRO A 405 -4.60 0.31 8.68
N VAL A 406 -4.93 1.12 9.67
CA VAL A 406 -4.32 1.12 11.01
C VAL A 406 -5.02 0.12 11.90
N ASN A 407 -4.29 -0.45 12.86
CA ASN A 407 -4.92 -1.21 13.92
C ASN A 407 -5.32 -0.25 15.05
N LEU A 408 -6.59 0.18 15.09
CA LEU A 408 -7.06 1.16 16.07
C LEU A 408 -6.92 0.68 17.52
N SER A 409 -6.84 -0.63 17.75
CA SER A 409 -6.64 -1.18 19.10
C SER A 409 -5.30 -0.77 19.73
N HIS A 410 -4.32 -0.35 18.92
CA HIS A 410 -3.04 0.16 19.42
C HIS A 410 -3.08 1.65 19.77
N LEU A 411 -4.07 2.38 19.24
CA LEU A 411 -4.18 3.83 19.38
C LEU A 411 -5.26 4.26 20.38
N LEU A 412 -6.31 3.45 20.54
CA LEU A 412 -7.51 3.81 21.28
C LEU A 412 -7.85 2.78 22.36
N ARG A 413 -8.47 3.26 23.44
CA ARG A 413 -9.05 2.43 24.50
C ARG A 413 -10.56 2.31 24.30
N ILE A 414 -10.94 1.38 23.44
CA ILE A 414 -12.34 1.09 23.13
C ILE A 414 -12.93 0.08 24.11
N ASN A 415 -14.13 0.36 24.61
CA ASN A 415 -14.87 -0.46 25.58
C ASN A 415 -15.65 -1.63 24.94
N LYS A 416 -15.39 -1.90 23.66
CA LYS A 416 -16.01 -2.93 22.82
C LYS A 416 -14.93 -3.75 22.12
N PRO A 417 -15.19 -5.01 21.77
CA PRO A 417 -14.31 -5.76 20.88
C PRO A 417 -14.14 -5.03 19.54
N ILE A 418 -12.90 -4.99 19.05
CA ILE A 418 -12.56 -4.49 17.71
C ILE A 418 -12.31 -5.71 16.81
N VAL A 419 -12.89 -5.74 15.62
CA VAL A 419 -12.59 -6.73 14.58
C VAL A 419 -11.90 -6.00 13.44
N ASN A 420 -10.67 -6.39 13.13
CA ASN A 420 -9.89 -5.76 12.07
C ASN A 420 -10.27 -6.37 10.73
N VAL A 421 -10.57 -5.51 9.76
CA VAL A 421 -10.94 -5.88 8.40
C VAL A 421 -9.79 -5.55 7.47
N GLU A 422 -9.32 -6.55 6.74
CA GLU A 422 -8.24 -6.43 5.76
C GLU A 422 -8.78 -6.55 4.33
N TYR A 423 -8.08 -5.89 3.42
CA TYR A 423 -8.35 -5.90 1.99
C TYR A 423 -7.12 -6.36 1.23
N GLU A 424 -7.28 -7.46 0.49
CA GLU A 424 -6.18 -8.05 -0.26
C GLU A 424 -6.51 -8.25 -1.74
N LEU A 425 -5.50 -7.94 -2.57
CA LEU A 425 -5.59 -8.17 -4.00
C LEU A 425 -5.47 -9.66 -4.28
N LYS A 426 -6.45 -10.20 -5.01
CA LYS A 426 -6.37 -11.52 -5.61
C LYS A 426 -6.50 -11.41 -7.12
N GLU A 427 -5.39 -11.59 -7.81
CA GLU A 427 -5.39 -11.63 -9.27
C GLU A 427 -6.20 -12.83 -9.81
N ARG A 428 -6.94 -12.60 -10.91
CA ARG A 428 -7.48 -13.66 -11.76
C ARG A 428 -6.52 -13.93 -12.91
N GLY A 429 -6.02 -15.17 -12.98
CA GLY A 429 -4.94 -15.51 -13.91
C GLY A 429 -3.58 -15.09 -13.32
N ASP A 430 -2.70 -14.57 -14.17
CA ASP A 430 -1.30 -14.30 -13.83
C ASP A 430 -0.69 -13.13 -14.63
N THR A 431 -1.50 -12.24 -15.21
CA THR A 431 -1.01 -11.14 -16.07
C THR A 431 -0.09 -10.17 -15.32
N LEU A 432 -0.52 -9.69 -14.15
CA LEU A 432 0.24 -8.83 -13.26
C LEU A 432 1.48 -9.54 -12.71
N ALA A 433 1.34 -10.81 -12.29
CA ALA A 433 2.48 -11.63 -11.86
C ALA A 433 3.51 -11.81 -12.97
N THR A 434 3.06 -12.07 -14.20
CA THR A 434 3.93 -12.22 -15.37
C THR A 434 4.61 -10.90 -15.74
N ALA A 435 3.92 -9.77 -15.59
CA ALA A 435 4.52 -8.45 -15.79
C ALA A 435 5.64 -8.15 -14.79
N LEU A 436 5.43 -8.45 -13.50
CA LEU A 436 6.48 -8.35 -12.49
C LEU A 436 7.65 -9.30 -12.79
N GLU A 437 7.37 -10.53 -13.20
CA GLU A 437 8.40 -11.51 -13.56
C GLU A 437 9.25 -11.00 -14.73
N ARG A 438 8.64 -10.47 -15.80
CA ARG A 438 9.38 -9.86 -16.92
C ARG A 438 10.19 -8.65 -16.49
N PHE A 439 9.62 -7.78 -15.64
CA PHE A 439 10.34 -6.64 -15.09
C PHE A 439 11.59 -7.08 -14.32
N VAL A 440 11.45 -8.06 -13.43
CA VAL A 440 12.55 -8.60 -12.65
C VAL A 440 13.64 -9.19 -13.54
N GLN A 441 13.27 -10.02 -14.51
CA GLN A 441 14.22 -10.67 -15.43
C GLN A 441 14.98 -9.66 -16.30
N THR A 442 14.38 -8.52 -16.62
CA THR A 442 14.98 -7.52 -17.51
C THR A 442 15.71 -6.40 -16.79
N ARG A 443 15.32 -6.08 -15.55
CA ARG A 443 15.79 -4.88 -14.83
C ARG A 443 16.58 -5.18 -13.56
N LEU A 444 16.30 -6.28 -12.86
CA LEU A 444 16.89 -6.55 -11.56
C LEU A 444 18.11 -7.48 -11.65
N PRO A 445 19.18 -7.20 -10.89
CA PRO A 445 20.25 -8.18 -10.66
C PRO A 445 19.72 -9.36 -9.84
N ALA A 446 20.47 -10.47 -9.80
CA ALA A 446 20.10 -11.63 -8.98
C ALA A 446 19.80 -11.22 -7.52
N PRO A 447 18.83 -11.87 -6.84
CA PRO A 447 18.37 -11.47 -5.52
C PRO A 447 19.52 -11.49 -4.50
N ALA A 448 19.51 -10.52 -3.58
CA ALA A 448 20.49 -10.48 -2.50
C ALA A 448 20.40 -11.76 -1.65
N ARG A 449 21.55 -12.41 -1.40
CA ARG A 449 21.59 -13.54 -0.46
C ARG A 449 21.27 -13.00 0.93
N ARG A 450 20.11 -13.38 1.51
CA ARG A 450 19.79 -13.03 2.90
C ARG A 450 20.92 -13.50 3.83
N PRO A 451 21.43 -12.64 4.72
CA PRO A 451 22.22 -13.10 5.86
C PRO A 451 21.38 -14.06 6.69
N ALA A 452 21.96 -15.20 7.10
CA ALA A 452 21.32 -16.09 8.05
C ALA A 452 21.05 -15.32 9.36
N GLU A 453 19.84 -15.43 9.91
CA GLU A 453 19.52 -14.88 11.23
C GLU A 453 20.50 -15.41 12.30
N PRO A 454 20.98 -14.57 13.22
CA PRO A 454 21.90 -15.01 14.26
C PRO A 454 21.15 -15.87 15.27
N ARG A 455 21.59 -17.12 15.44
CA ARG A 455 21.14 -17.99 16.54
C ARG A 455 21.67 -17.44 17.88
N PRO A 456 20.88 -17.47 18.97
CA PRO A 456 21.38 -17.11 20.30
C PRO A 456 22.44 -18.12 20.75
N GLY A 457 23.50 -17.60 21.38
CA GLY A 457 24.75 -18.30 21.64
C GLY A 457 24.68 -19.45 22.63
N GLY A 458 25.60 -20.41 22.43
CA GLY A 458 25.95 -21.54 23.30
C GLY A 458 27.11 -22.33 22.68
N PRO A 459 28.00 -22.95 23.48
CA PRO A 459 29.45 -22.86 23.29
C PRO A 459 30.03 -23.80 22.23
N SER A 460 31.18 -23.40 21.68
CA SER A 460 32.05 -24.25 20.84
C SER A 460 32.51 -25.51 21.58
N PRO A 461 32.69 -26.61 20.82
CA PRO A 461 34.01 -27.23 20.78
C PRO A 461 34.46 -27.53 19.33
N GLY A 462 35.77 -27.70 19.19
CA GLY A 462 36.48 -27.54 17.91
C GLY A 462 36.52 -28.74 16.95
N GLY A 463 36.65 -28.36 15.66
CA GLY A 463 37.36 -29.02 14.53
C GLY A 463 36.96 -30.43 14.06
N PRO A 464 37.44 -30.90 12.89
CA PRO A 464 37.89 -30.17 11.71
C PRO A 464 37.06 -30.49 10.44
N SER A 465 37.16 -29.56 9.49
CA SER A 465 36.93 -29.70 8.04
C SER A 465 36.42 -31.04 7.48
N GLY A 466 35.19 -31.01 6.95
CA GLY A 466 34.67 -31.98 5.99
C GLY A 466 33.95 -31.24 4.86
N SER A 467 34.55 -31.25 3.67
CA SER A 467 34.02 -30.70 2.42
C SER A 467 32.61 -31.20 2.12
N ALA A 468 31.64 -30.29 1.99
CA ALA A 468 30.32 -30.60 1.42
C ALA A 468 30.11 -29.75 0.17
N GLN A 469 30.25 -30.43 -0.98
CA GLN A 469 29.90 -29.94 -2.30
C GLN A 469 28.42 -29.51 -2.31
N GLY A 470 28.14 -28.30 -2.78
CA GLY A 470 26.78 -27.80 -2.99
C GLY A 470 26.10 -28.56 -4.13
N LEU A 471 25.01 -29.25 -3.82
CA LEU A 471 24.19 -29.97 -4.78
C LEU A 471 23.11 -29.03 -5.36
N ARG A 472 22.88 -29.13 -6.67
CA ARG A 472 22.07 -28.21 -7.49
C ARG A 472 20.58 -28.61 -7.51
N GLN A 473 19.73 -27.64 -7.87
CA GLN A 473 18.29 -27.85 -8.11
C GLN A 473 18.05 -28.99 -9.11
N GLY A 474 17.28 -30.00 -8.70
CA GLY A 474 16.91 -31.18 -9.49
C GLY A 474 17.27 -32.52 -8.86
N GLU A 475 18.12 -32.54 -7.83
CA GLU A 475 18.50 -33.80 -7.18
C GLU A 475 17.42 -34.34 -6.25
N ALA A 476 17.22 -35.66 -6.33
CA ALA A 476 16.40 -36.40 -5.40
C ALA A 476 17.09 -36.43 -4.03
N ALA A 477 16.35 -36.09 -2.98
CA ALA A 477 16.82 -36.11 -1.60
C ALA A 477 15.90 -36.99 -0.74
N GLN A 478 16.32 -37.23 0.50
CA GLN A 478 15.52 -37.80 1.57
C GLN A 478 15.29 -36.73 2.65
N LEU A 479 14.06 -36.61 3.11
CA LEU A 479 13.63 -35.83 4.26
C LEU A 479 13.19 -36.80 5.35
N ARG A 480 13.75 -36.68 6.56
CA ARG A 480 13.19 -37.26 7.77
C ARG A 480 12.75 -36.12 8.68
N ALA A 481 11.49 -36.14 9.11
CA ALA A 481 10.92 -35.11 9.97
C ALA A 481 10.28 -35.73 11.21
N LEU A 482 10.58 -35.18 12.39
CA LEU A 482 9.87 -35.45 13.64
C LEU A 482 9.01 -34.24 13.99
N VAL A 483 7.71 -34.38 13.83
CA VAL A 483 6.72 -33.34 14.09
C VAL A 483 6.17 -33.55 15.50
N ARG A 484 6.36 -32.58 16.40
CA ARG A 484 5.92 -32.64 17.80
C ARG A 484 4.80 -31.64 18.06
N GLY A 485 3.84 -32.03 18.89
CA GLY A 485 2.76 -31.16 19.35
C GLY A 485 1.44 -31.91 19.51
N ARG A 486 0.31 -31.22 19.28
CA ARG A 486 -1.01 -31.87 19.17
C ARG A 486 -1.17 -32.42 17.74
N VAL A 487 -0.47 -33.51 17.45
CA VAL A 487 -0.39 -34.10 16.11
C VAL A 487 -0.91 -35.54 16.03
N GLN A 488 -1.24 -36.16 17.17
CA GLN A 488 -1.92 -37.44 17.22
C GLN A 488 -3.42 -37.25 17.52
N GLY A 489 -4.28 -38.10 16.96
CA GLY A 489 -5.74 -37.99 17.11
C GLY A 489 -6.41 -36.90 16.26
N VAL A 490 -5.67 -36.24 15.35
CA VAL A 490 -6.14 -35.13 14.50
C VAL A 490 -5.95 -35.41 13.00
N SER A 491 -5.93 -36.69 12.60
CA SER A 491 -5.74 -37.14 11.20
C SER A 491 -4.45 -36.67 10.53
N PHE A 492 -3.40 -36.37 11.31
CA PHE A 492 -2.12 -35.84 10.81
C PHE A 492 -1.40 -36.78 9.84
N ARG A 493 -1.49 -38.11 10.07
CA ARG A 493 -0.91 -39.12 9.18
C ARG A 493 -1.61 -39.15 7.81
N ASP A 494 -2.93 -39.04 7.78
CA ASP A 494 -3.73 -39.01 6.55
C ASP A 494 -3.48 -37.73 5.74
N PHE A 495 -3.41 -36.60 6.44
CA PHE A 495 -3.00 -35.32 5.86
C PHE A 495 -1.61 -35.42 5.23
N THR A 496 -0.63 -35.93 5.98
CA THR A 496 0.76 -36.08 5.50
C THR A 496 0.84 -36.99 4.27
N GLN A 497 0.14 -38.13 4.28
CA GLN A 497 0.09 -39.03 3.12
C GLN A 497 -0.53 -38.36 1.90
N THR A 498 -1.65 -37.65 2.08
CA THR A 498 -2.34 -36.94 0.99
C THR A 498 -1.45 -35.88 0.38
N SER A 499 -0.84 -35.04 1.22
CA SER A 499 0.11 -34.00 0.81
C SER A 499 1.33 -34.59 0.10
N ALA A 500 1.92 -35.65 0.63
CA ALA A 500 3.10 -36.28 0.03
C ALA A 500 2.78 -36.89 -1.34
N ARG A 501 1.62 -37.54 -1.50
CA ARG A 501 1.19 -38.12 -2.78
C ARG A 501 0.88 -37.04 -3.82
N ALA A 502 0.21 -35.96 -3.44
CA ALA A 502 -0.05 -34.83 -4.33
C ALA A 502 1.25 -34.21 -4.88
N LEU A 503 2.32 -34.26 -4.08
CA LEU A 503 3.66 -33.78 -4.44
C LEU A 503 4.53 -34.82 -5.17
N GLY A 504 3.98 -36.01 -5.49
CA GLY A 504 4.71 -37.08 -6.17
C GLY A 504 5.81 -37.72 -5.34
N LEU A 505 5.77 -37.60 -4.01
CA LEU A 505 6.78 -38.14 -3.10
C LEU A 505 6.51 -39.60 -2.71
N ILE A 506 7.56 -40.32 -2.38
CA ILE A 506 7.54 -41.70 -1.87
C ILE A 506 8.07 -41.73 -0.43
N GLY A 507 7.69 -42.73 0.38
CA GLY A 507 8.13 -42.80 1.78
C GLY A 507 7.01 -43.23 2.74
N TRP A 508 7.03 -42.74 3.97
CA TRP A 508 6.03 -43.10 4.97
C TRP A 508 5.86 -42.07 6.08
N VAL A 509 4.75 -42.20 6.81
CA VAL A 509 4.48 -41.45 8.05
C VAL A 509 3.94 -42.37 9.14
N ARG A 510 4.36 -42.19 10.40
CA ARG A 510 3.88 -42.97 11.57
C ARG A 510 3.76 -42.13 12.83
N ASN A 511 2.98 -42.59 13.78
CA ASN A 511 2.98 -42.04 15.13
C ASN A 511 4.11 -42.69 15.94
N LEU A 512 4.77 -41.91 16.79
CA LEU A 512 5.63 -42.47 17.83
C LEU A 512 4.81 -42.75 19.11
N PRO A 513 5.22 -43.74 19.94
CA PRO A 513 4.47 -44.15 21.12
C PRO A 513 4.50 -43.13 22.27
N ASP A 514 5.20 -42.00 22.11
CA ASP A 514 5.31 -40.92 23.09
C ASP A 514 4.04 -40.05 23.21
N GLY A 515 3.00 -40.34 22.42
CA GLY A 515 1.69 -39.68 22.48
C GLY A 515 1.64 -38.27 21.90
N GLY A 516 2.74 -37.75 21.34
CA GLY A 516 2.85 -36.36 20.90
C GLY A 516 3.69 -36.14 19.64
N THR A 517 4.27 -37.20 19.05
CA THR A 517 5.17 -37.07 17.89
C THR A 517 4.70 -37.89 16.69
N VAL A 518 4.80 -37.29 15.50
CA VAL A 518 4.64 -37.95 14.20
C VAL A 518 5.98 -37.94 13.49
N GLU A 519 6.43 -39.11 13.03
CA GLU A 519 7.64 -39.26 12.24
C GLU A 519 7.28 -39.45 10.77
N VAL A 520 7.97 -38.69 9.90
CA VAL A 520 7.79 -38.70 8.45
C VAL A 520 9.14 -39.00 7.80
N LEU A 521 9.16 -39.90 6.82
CA LEU A 521 10.28 -40.08 5.92
C LEU A 521 9.77 -39.95 4.48
N ALA A 522 10.32 -39.02 3.72
CA ALA A 522 9.91 -38.75 2.35
C ALA A 522 11.13 -38.67 1.43
N GLN A 523 11.01 -39.16 0.20
CA GLN A 523 12.03 -39.03 -0.83
C GLN A 523 11.40 -38.51 -2.13
N GLY A 524 12.18 -37.73 -2.85
CA GLY A 524 11.78 -37.12 -4.13
C GLY A 524 12.57 -35.85 -4.41
N PRO A 525 12.15 -35.07 -5.42
CA PRO A 525 12.79 -33.80 -5.73
C PRO A 525 12.84 -32.90 -4.49
N ARG A 526 14.00 -32.29 -4.23
CA ARG A 526 14.22 -31.43 -3.05
C ARG A 526 13.11 -30.39 -2.85
N VAL A 527 12.66 -29.76 -3.92
CA VAL A 527 11.58 -28.74 -3.90
C VAL A 527 10.25 -29.32 -3.40
N ALA A 528 9.89 -30.52 -3.86
CA ALA A 528 8.68 -31.20 -3.40
C ALA A 528 8.77 -31.60 -1.91
N LEU A 529 9.96 -32.00 -1.44
CA LEU A 529 10.19 -32.29 -0.03
C LEU A 529 10.09 -31.04 0.85
N GLU A 530 10.56 -29.89 0.37
CA GLU A 530 10.41 -28.60 1.08
C GLU A 530 8.95 -28.16 1.13
N GLN A 531 8.16 -28.40 0.08
CA GLN A 531 6.71 -28.19 0.08
C GLN A 531 6.00 -29.12 1.07
N LEU A 532 6.40 -30.40 1.13
CA LEU A 532 5.87 -31.32 2.14
C LEU A 532 6.22 -30.83 3.55
N LEU A 533 7.45 -30.37 3.79
CA LEU A 533 7.85 -29.82 5.08
C LEU A 533 7.03 -28.60 5.49
N ALA A 534 6.66 -27.73 4.54
CA ALA A 534 5.76 -26.61 4.80
C ALA A 534 4.37 -27.10 5.23
N HIS A 535 3.80 -28.10 4.56
CA HIS A 535 2.54 -28.73 4.98
C HIS A 535 2.66 -29.34 6.38
N LEU A 536 3.77 -30.00 6.71
CA LEU A 536 4.01 -30.57 8.04
C LEU A 536 4.09 -29.53 9.15
N ARG A 537 4.51 -28.29 8.85
CA ARG A 537 4.52 -27.18 9.83
C ARG A 537 3.13 -26.61 10.07
N GLN A 538 2.22 -26.72 9.10
CA GLN A 538 0.85 -26.27 9.21
C GLN A 538 -0.04 -27.32 9.88
N GLY A 539 0.03 -28.57 9.42
CA GLY A 539 -0.84 -29.66 9.85
C GLY A 539 -2.30 -29.53 9.36
N PRO A 540 -3.13 -30.56 9.58
CA PRO A 540 -4.56 -30.52 9.31
C PRO A 540 -5.34 -29.68 10.35
N PRO A 541 -6.61 -29.33 10.08
CA PRO A 541 -7.48 -28.67 11.06
C PRO A 541 -7.51 -29.39 12.41
N GLY A 542 -7.29 -28.64 13.49
CA GLY A 542 -7.22 -29.16 14.85
C GLY A 542 -5.83 -29.64 15.31
N ALA A 543 -4.84 -29.67 14.40
CA ALA A 543 -3.45 -29.90 14.78
C ALA A 543 -2.78 -28.63 15.33
N PHE A 544 -1.87 -28.79 16.27
CA PHE A 544 -0.95 -27.75 16.70
C PHE A 544 0.48 -28.30 16.62
N VAL A 545 1.28 -27.76 15.71
CA VAL A 545 2.67 -28.16 15.51
C VAL A 545 3.56 -27.24 16.31
N ALA A 546 4.13 -27.77 17.40
CA ALA A 546 5.01 -27.00 18.27
C ALA A 546 6.45 -26.95 17.72
N GLN A 547 6.91 -28.06 17.13
CA GLN A 547 8.28 -28.19 16.63
C GLN A 547 8.33 -29.21 15.49
N VAL A 548 9.21 -28.97 14.50
CA VAL A 548 9.55 -29.95 13.47
C VAL A 548 11.06 -30.08 13.38
N ASP A 549 11.59 -31.21 13.85
CA ASP A 549 13.01 -31.55 13.69
C ASP A 549 13.22 -32.19 12.33
N VAL A 550 14.20 -31.72 11.57
CA VAL A 550 14.39 -32.12 10.17
C VAL A 550 15.82 -32.60 9.93
N GLU A 551 15.94 -33.79 9.36
CA GLU A 551 17.18 -34.37 8.86
C GLU A 551 17.07 -34.59 7.34
N TRP A 552 18.12 -34.20 6.62
CA TRP A 552 18.21 -34.38 5.18
C TRP A 552 19.29 -35.42 4.85
N GLY A 553 19.02 -36.25 3.86
CA GLY A 553 19.94 -37.29 3.40
C GLY A 553 19.80 -37.61 1.92
N ALA A 554 20.56 -38.58 1.45
CA ALA A 554 20.40 -39.15 0.11
C ALA A 554 19.20 -40.11 0.07
N PRO A 555 18.49 -40.24 -1.07
CA PRO A 555 17.37 -41.16 -1.19
C PRO A 555 17.86 -42.61 -1.13
N GLU A 556 17.30 -43.37 -0.21
CA GLU A 556 17.46 -44.81 -0.13
C GLU A 556 16.40 -45.46 -1.03
N GLY A 557 16.77 -46.00 -2.19
CA GLY A 557 15.87 -46.47 -3.28
C GLY A 557 14.95 -47.67 -2.95
N GLN A 558 14.26 -47.63 -1.81
CA GLN A 558 13.55 -48.73 -1.18
C GLN A 558 12.02 -48.54 -1.16
N TYR A 559 11.53 -47.34 -1.50
CA TYR A 559 10.10 -47.01 -1.44
C TYR A 559 9.49 -46.88 -2.84
N ARG A 560 8.28 -47.42 -3.03
CA ARG A 560 7.54 -47.33 -4.31
C ARG A 560 6.32 -46.41 -4.26
N ARG A 561 5.85 -46.08 -3.06
CA ARG A 561 4.71 -45.18 -2.80
C ARG A 561 4.83 -44.58 -1.40
N PHE A 562 4.02 -43.57 -1.11
CA PHE A 562 3.91 -43.00 0.24
C PHE A 562 2.85 -43.75 1.07
N GLU A 563 3.22 -44.25 2.25
CA GLU A 563 2.38 -45.12 3.09
C GLU A 563 2.22 -44.60 4.53
N ILE A 564 1.12 -44.96 5.19
CA ILE A 564 0.98 -44.76 6.64
C ILE A 564 1.45 -46.04 7.32
N ARG A 565 2.37 -45.91 8.27
CA ARG A 565 2.83 -47.02 9.13
C ARG A 565 2.16 -46.92 10.51
N GLY A 566 1.89 -48.11 11.06
CA GLY A 566 1.17 -48.33 12.32
C GLY A 566 1.75 -47.56 13.48
#